data_AF-A0A941UVR3-F1
#
_entry.id   AF-A0A941UVR3-F1
#
_cell.length_a   1.000
_cell.length_b   1.000
_cell.length_c   1.000
_cell.angle_alpha   90.00
_cell.angle_beta   90.00
_cell.angle_gamma   90.00
#
_symmetry.space_group_name_H-M   'P 1'
#
loop_
_entity.id
_entity.type
_entity.pdbx_description
1 polymer ?
#
loop_
_entity_poly.entity_id
_entity_poly.type
_entity_poly.pdbx_seq_one_letter_code
_entity_poly.pdbx_strand_id
1 'polypeptide(L)'
;GQEAGAVGQEDPVELMQPHLSPEDSLRLNVLLAGSVEAIRIDEGALTLHALTDRGEARVSLHPNCRPDQYLLRVREMLGGHALGSPGGYPVYLRRWTRMGQTSGANLAALLLLGEPEAVVAVAHAPGLTDDLARRVWWTQPTMEIARCMLARAEVAQGPMGRVLADFLVEHMPFEESADANLETIRLVLGAGLADAATRAMLWSKGQRQPHYYIGFLEHRADDLPQDAPARDEHATPALQALAAEGNPFAILLSRCLSASGQTFLKAAGEALAKPATHRIVYDLFDVIGAYFEPVRPRHAAAKDVDAMAAAAESSGRLDEAQRGHADALLAALPQFAPELRAMLFLSLLTQDAADPVLTRTTAVGPLMRRKLEPVIAPIAAHIEILRGAGHA
;
A
#
# COMPACT_ATOMS: atom_id res chain seq x y z
N GLY A 1 53.11 35.66 -66.89
CA GLY A 1 53.39 35.15 -65.54
C GLY A 1 52.09 35.22 -64.78
N GLN A 2 51.50 34.06 -64.49
CA GLN A 2 51.61 33.35 -63.20
C GLN A 2 50.47 33.79 -62.26
N GLU A 3 49.43 32.98 -62.16
CA GLU A 3 49.22 31.93 -61.12
C GLU A 3 48.66 32.58 -59.84
N ALA A 4 47.35 32.54 -59.59
CA ALA A 4 46.61 31.40 -59.06
C ALA A 4 47.19 30.92 -57.71
N GLY A 5 46.59 31.39 -56.61
CA GLY A 5 46.94 31.01 -55.24
C GLY A 5 45.71 31.03 -54.36
N ALA A 6 45.13 29.85 -54.19
CA ALA A 6 43.95 29.47 -53.43
C ALA A 6 43.75 30.23 -52.10
N VAL A 7 42.59 30.87 -51.97
CA VAL A 7 41.95 31.13 -50.67
C VAL A 7 41.27 29.83 -50.28
N GLY A 8 41.91 29.07 -49.39
CA GLY A 8 41.27 27.95 -48.70
C GLY A 8 40.14 28.51 -47.84
N GLN A 9 38.92 28.36 -48.33
CA GLN A 9 37.72 28.50 -47.54
C GLN A 9 37.69 27.25 -46.64
N GLU A 10 38.10 27.42 -45.37
CA GLU A 10 37.85 26.40 -44.36
C GLU A 10 36.33 26.22 -44.28
N ASP A 11 35.86 25.04 -44.70
CA ASP A 11 34.49 24.61 -44.46
C ASP A 11 34.19 24.76 -42.96
N PRO A 12 33.10 25.45 -42.57
CA PRO A 12 32.71 25.47 -41.17
C PRO A 12 32.39 24.02 -40.79
N VAL A 13 33.12 23.50 -39.79
CA VAL A 13 32.84 22.21 -39.16
C VAL A 13 31.36 22.18 -38.84
N GLU A 14 30.60 21.49 -39.68
CA GLU A 14 29.20 21.18 -39.45
C GLU A 14 29.20 20.49 -38.08
N LEU A 15 28.61 21.14 -37.08
CA LEU A 15 28.35 20.53 -35.79
C LEU A 15 27.43 19.34 -36.06
N MET A 16 28.00 18.17 -36.41
CA MET A 16 27.26 16.96 -36.68
C MET A 16 26.37 16.74 -35.47
N GLN A 17 25.06 16.91 -35.67
CA GLN A 17 24.12 16.64 -34.61
C GLN A 17 24.35 15.19 -34.16
N PRO A 18 24.44 14.93 -32.84
CA PRO A 18 24.62 13.58 -32.35
C PRO A 18 23.48 12.72 -32.88
N HIS A 19 23.83 11.66 -33.62
CA HIS A 19 22.92 10.76 -34.33
C HIS A 19 23.30 9.32 -34.02
N LEU A 20 22.33 8.41 -34.10
CA LEU A 20 22.59 6.99 -33.89
C LEU A 20 23.57 6.46 -34.94
N SER A 21 24.43 5.50 -34.54
CA SER A 21 25.30 4.82 -35.50
C SER A 21 24.43 4.14 -36.57
N PRO A 22 24.87 4.09 -37.85
CA PRO A 22 24.07 3.49 -38.90
C PRO A 22 23.69 2.02 -38.61
N GLU A 23 24.59 1.30 -37.96
CA GLU A 23 24.39 -0.09 -37.56
C GLU A 23 23.30 -0.22 -36.48
N ASP A 24 23.37 0.57 -35.40
CA ASP A 24 22.35 0.52 -34.36
C ASP A 24 21.01 1.03 -34.86
N SER A 25 20.99 2.09 -35.67
CA SER A 25 19.77 2.59 -36.29
C SER A 25 19.07 1.50 -37.12
N LEU A 26 19.81 0.73 -37.91
CA LEU A 26 19.26 -0.41 -38.65
C LEU A 26 18.72 -1.49 -37.71
N ARG A 27 19.52 -1.90 -36.72
CA ARG A 27 19.14 -2.95 -35.75
C ARG A 27 17.89 -2.58 -34.97
N LEU A 28 17.79 -1.34 -34.50
CA LEU A 28 16.64 -0.83 -33.77
C LEU A 28 15.40 -0.75 -34.66
N ASN A 29 15.52 -0.29 -35.91
CA ASN A 29 14.39 -0.29 -36.85
C ASN A 29 13.89 -1.71 -37.14
N VAL A 30 14.79 -2.67 -37.33
CA VAL A 30 14.43 -4.09 -37.53
C VAL A 30 13.71 -4.65 -36.31
N LEU A 31 14.21 -4.36 -35.10
CA LEU A 31 13.56 -4.76 -33.85
C LEU A 31 12.13 -4.17 -33.75
N LEU A 32 11.99 -2.87 -33.97
CA LEU A 32 10.72 -2.14 -33.84
C LEU A 32 9.71 -2.47 -34.96
N ALA A 33 10.17 -3.05 -36.08
CA ALA A 33 9.25 -3.59 -37.08
C ALA A 33 8.56 -4.90 -36.63
N GLY A 34 9.07 -5.53 -35.57
CA GLY A 34 8.47 -6.71 -34.94
C GLY A 34 7.41 -6.37 -33.88
N SER A 35 6.90 -7.41 -33.21
CA SER A 35 5.91 -7.29 -32.13
C SER A 35 6.61 -7.06 -30.78
N VAL A 36 7.01 -5.81 -30.52
CA VAL A 36 7.61 -5.41 -29.24
C VAL A 36 6.52 -5.02 -28.23
N GLU A 37 6.58 -5.60 -27.03
CA GLU A 37 5.62 -5.38 -25.95
C GLU A 37 6.09 -4.35 -24.92
N ALA A 38 7.39 -4.32 -24.64
CA ALA A 38 8.04 -3.41 -23.69
C ALA A 38 9.56 -3.32 -23.95
N ILE A 39 10.19 -2.23 -23.54
CA ILE A 39 11.62 -1.96 -23.71
C ILE A 39 12.21 -1.46 -22.40
N ARG A 40 13.37 -1.99 -22.00
CA ARG A 40 14.25 -1.43 -20.97
C ARG A 40 15.66 -1.23 -21.52
N ILE A 41 16.37 -0.25 -20.99
CA ILE A 41 17.75 0.04 -21.39
C ILE A 41 18.64 -0.11 -20.17
N ASP A 42 19.65 -0.96 -20.26
CA ASP A 42 20.78 -0.96 -19.33
C ASP A 42 21.76 0.11 -19.82
N GLU A 43 21.74 1.28 -19.19
CA GLU A 43 22.60 2.40 -19.56
C GLU A 43 24.08 2.12 -19.28
N GLY A 44 24.38 1.33 -18.25
CA GLY A 44 25.75 0.99 -17.87
C GLY A 44 26.39 0.00 -18.85
N ALA A 45 25.62 -1.01 -19.26
CA ALA A 45 26.03 -1.98 -20.27
C ALA A 45 25.76 -1.52 -21.72
N LEU A 46 25.15 -0.34 -21.90
CA LEU A 46 24.69 0.19 -23.19
C LEU A 46 23.95 -0.87 -24.01
N THR A 47 22.99 -1.53 -23.39
CA THR A 47 22.23 -2.62 -24.02
C THR A 47 20.74 -2.37 -23.90
N LEU A 48 20.05 -2.40 -25.04
CA LEU A 48 18.60 -2.35 -25.10
C LEU A 48 18.05 -3.78 -25.05
N HIS A 49 17.10 -4.00 -24.15
CA HIS A 49 16.33 -5.24 -24.04
C HIS A 49 14.90 -4.96 -24.47
N ALA A 50 14.33 -5.87 -25.26
CA ALA A 50 12.96 -5.80 -25.71
C ALA A 50 12.22 -7.10 -25.40
N LEU A 51 11.07 -6.96 -24.76
CA LEU A 51 10.12 -8.05 -24.58
C LEU A 51 9.29 -8.19 -25.85
N THR A 52 9.20 -9.39 -26.39
CA THR A 52 8.42 -9.72 -27.59
C THR A 52 7.51 -10.92 -27.33
N ASP A 53 6.59 -11.17 -28.24
CA ASP A 53 5.72 -12.37 -28.25
C ASP A 53 6.51 -13.69 -28.25
N ARG A 54 7.76 -13.69 -28.75
CA ARG A 54 8.65 -14.85 -28.84
C ARG A 54 9.72 -14.90 -27.75
N GLY A 55 9.72 -13.96 -26.81
CA GLY A 55 10.70 -13.87 -25.72
C GLY A 55 11.52 -12.58 -25.75
N GLU A 56 12.72 -12.61 -25.17
CA GLU A 56 13.57 -11.43 -25.02
C GLU A 56 14.54 -11.26 -26.21
N ALA A 57 14.52 -10.08 -26.83
CA ALA A 57 15.51 -9.64 -27.79
C ALA A 57 16.49 -8.63 -27.16
N ARG A 58 17.72 -8.58 -27.67
CA ARG A 58 18.79 -7.70 -27.16
C ARG A 58 19.52 -7.00 -28.30
N VAL A 59 19.83 -5.72 -28.08
CA VAL A 59 20.64 -4.90 -28.99
C VAL A 59 21.72 -4.22 -28.17
N SER A 60 22.98 -4.65 -28.34
CA SER A 60 24.13 -3.91 -27.83
C SER A 60 24.31 -2.63 -28.66
N LEU A 61 24.37 -1.50 -27.97
CA LEU A 61 24.51 -0.16 -28.54
C LEU A 61 26.00 0.20 -28.66
N HIS A 62 26.35 0.86 -29.76
CA HIS A 62 27.69 1.29 -30.12
C HIS A 62 27.71 2.82 -30.30
N PRO A 63 27.80 3.59 -29.20
CA PRO A 63 27.81 5.04 -29.28
C PRO A 63 28.96 5.57 -30.15
N ASN A 64 28.62 6.46 -31.07
CA ASN A 64 29.57 7.29 -31.83
C ASN A 64 29.77 8.68 -31.20
N CYS A 65 29.10 8.95 -30.07
CA CYS A 65 29.17 10.18 -29.31
C CYS A 65 29.17 9.88 -27.80
N ARG A 66 29.03 10.93 -26.96
CA ARG A 66 28.88 10.74 -25.51
C ARG A 66 27.70 9.80 -25.21
N PRO A 67 27.84 8.79 -24.33
CA PRO A 67 26.79 7.82 -24.02
C PRO A 67 25.43 8.44 -23.69
N ASP A 68 25.40 9.47 -22.82
CA ASP A 68 24.13 10.12 -22.42
C ASP A 68 23.40 10.76 -23.61
N GLN A 69 24.14 11.40 -24.52
CA GLN A 69 23.57 11.99 -25.73
C GLN A 69 23.09 10.89 -26.69
N TYR A 70 23.82 9.78 -26.75
CA TYR A 70 23.47 8.64 -27.58
C TYR A 70 22.16 8.00 -27.11
N LEU A 71 22.05 7.75 -25.81
CA LEU A 71 20.84 7.20 -25.19
C LEU A 71 19.63 8.13 -25.39
N LEU A 72 19.83 9.46 -25.31
CA LEU A 72 18.76 10.41 -25.64
C LEU A 72 18.26 10.22 -27.08
N ARG A 73 19.16 9.97 -28.04
CA ARG A 73 18.78 9.70 -29.44
C ARG A 73 18.08 8.36 -29.61
N VAL A 74 18.49 7.34 -28.85
CA VAL A 74 17.77 6.06 -28.82
C VAL A 74 16.34 6.29 -28.34
N ARG A 75 16.15 7.01 -27.23
CA ARG A 75 14.83 7.34 -26.67
C ARG A 75 13.98 8.21 -27.60
N GLU A 76 14.59 9.16 -28.31
CA GLU A 76 13.92 9.94 -29.35
C GLU A 76 13.39 9.04 -30.48
N MET A 77 14.18 8.06 -30.93
CA MET A 77 13.77 7.08 -31.93
C MET A 77 12.63 6.19 -31.41
N LEU A 78 12.77 5.65 -30.19
CA LEU A 78 11.75 4.84 -29.53
C LEU A 78 10.43 5.61 -29.36
N GLY A 79 10.49 6.86 -28.89
CA GLY A 79 9.34 7.73 -28.75
C GLY A 79 8.69 8.08 -30.09
N GLY A 80 9.48 8.28 -31.14
CA GLY A 80 8.97 8.48 -32.50
C GLY A 80 8.18 7.27 -33.01
N HIS A 81 8.67 6.06 -32.74
CA HIS A 81 7.98 4.82 -33.09
C HIS A 81 6.71 4.60 -32.26
N ALA A 82 6.81 4.71 -30.93
CA ALA A 82 5.73 4.38 -30.01
C ALA A 82 4.57 5.41 -30.05
N LEU A 83 4.87 6.69 -30.26
CA LEU A 83 3.90 7.78 -30.18
C LEU A 83 3.58 8.44 -31.54
N GLY A 84 4.23 8.00 -32.63
CA GLY A 84 3.92 8.44 -33.99
C GLY A 84 4.29 9.90 -34.32
N SER A 85 5.16 10.55 -33.54
CA SER A 85 5.59 11.94 -33.78
C SER A 85 7.12 12.03 -33.89
N PRO A 86 7.70 12.23 -35.08
CA PRO A 86 9.14 12.44 -35.23
C PRO A 86 9.58 13.74 -34.52
N GLY A 87 10.57 13.65 -33.63
CA GLY A 87 11.24 14.80 -33.01
C GLY A 87 10.63 15.37 -31.71
N GLY A 88 9.72 14.65 -31.05
CA GLY A 88 8.95 15.18 -29.91
C GLY A 88 9.41 14.79 -28.49
N TYR A 89 10.46 14.00 -28.35
CA TYR A 89 11.00 13.59 -27.05
C TYR A 89 12.02 14.63 -26.54
N PRO A 90 11.96 15.13 -25.27
CA PRO A 90 11.11 14.75 -24.14
C PRO A 90 9.82 15.59 -23.96
N VAL A 91 9.45 16.42 -24.95
CA VAL A 91 8.32 17.36 -24.85
C VAL A 91 6.97 16.65 -24.61
N TYR A 92 6.80 15.41 -25.10
CA TYR A 92 5.58 14.63 -24.88
C TYR A 92 5.40 14.12 -23.44
N LEU A 93 6.47 13.73 -22.72
CA LEU A 93 6.37 13.33 -21.31
C LEU A 93 5.90 14.49 -20.41
N ARG A 94 6.37 15.72 -20.69
CA ARG A 94 5.97 16.95 -19.97
C ARG A 94 4.53 17.39 -20.26
N ARG A 95 4.01 17.10 -21.46
CA ARG A 95 2.61 17.38 -21.82
C ARG A 95 1.66 16.31 -21.28
N TRP A 96 2.10 15.06 -21.21
CA TRP A 96 1.31 13.95 -20.69
C TRP A 96 1.13 14.00 -19.18
N THR A 97 2.18 14.34 -18.43
CA THR A 97 2.07 14.67 -16.99
C THR A 97 1.10 15.83 -16.70
N ARG A 98 0.79 16.68 -17.70
CA ARG A 98 -0.23 17.75 -17.62
C ARG A 98 -1.61 17.34 -18.15
N MET A 99 -1.69 16.48 -19.17
CA MET A 99 -2.94 15.95 -19.72
C MET A 99 -3.25 14.62 -19.05
N GLY A 100 -3.72 14.70 -17.81
CA GLY A 100 -4.23 13.53 -17.11
C GLY A 100 -5.35 12.86 -17.93
N GLN A 101 -5.22 11.53 -18.11
CA GLN A 101 -6.22 10.62 -18.71
C GLN A 101 -6.38 10.81 -20.25
N THR A 102 -6.60 9.81 -21.11
CA THR A 102 -7.44 8.60 -21.06
C THR A 102 -7.10 7.72 -22.28
N SER A 103 -6.69 6.46 -22.08
CA SER A 103 -6.87 5.30 -22.98
C SER A 103 -5.87 4.19 -22.63
N GLY A 104 -6.35 2.95 -22.44
CA GLY A 104 -5.49 1.78 -22.20
C GLY A 104 -4.52 1.47 -23.35
N ALA A 105 -4.86 1.85 -24.59
CA ALA A 105 -3.96 1.70 -25.74
C ALA A 105 -2.72 2.60 -25.65
N ASN A 106 -2.80 3.70 -24.91
CA ASN A 106 -1.67 4.62 -24.71
C ASN A 106 -0.70 4.11 -23.63
N LEU A 107 -1.16 3.29 -22.68
CA LEU A 107 -0.31 2.77 -21.60
C LEU A 107 0.72 1.76 -22.12
N ALA A 108 0.33 0.88 -23.03
CA ALA A 108 1.26 -0.07 -23.65
C ALA A 108 2.40 0.65 -24.40
N ALA A 109 2.09 1.75 -25.10
CA ALA A 109 3.08 2.53 -25.85
C ALA A 109 4.13 3.18 -24.92
N LEU A 110 3.76 3.57 -23.70
CA LEU A 110 4.70 4.12 -22.72
C LEU A 110 5.80 3.13 -22.32
N LEU A 111 5.49 1.83 -22.31
CA LEU A 111 6.46 0.78 -22.01
C LEU A 111 7.49 0.57 -23.12
N LEU A 112 7.28 1.16 -24.30
CA LEU A 112 8.22 1.11 -25.42
C LEU A 112 9.25 2.25 -25.39
N LEU A 113 9.13 3.21 -24.47
CA LEU A 113 9.99 4.39 -24.44
C LEU A 113 11.41 4.11 -23.94
N GLY A 114 11.63 2.99 -23.24
CA GLY A 114 12.91 2.72 -22.57
C GLY A 114 13.17 3.67 -21.39
N GLU A 115 12.12 4.27 -20.82
CA GLU A 115 12.19 5.24 -19.73
C GLU A 115 11.65 4.68 -18.42
N PRO A 116 12.44 4.66 -17.33
CA PRO A 116 11.98 4.21 -16.02
C PRO A 116 10.75 4.98 -15.52
N GLU A 117 10.68 6.30 -15.72
CA GLU A 117 9.56 7.12 -15.27
C GLU A 117 8.25 6.77 -16.01
N ALA A 118 8.34 6.34 -17.26
CA ALA A 118 7.19 5.88 -18.02
C ALA A 118 6.65 4.56 -17.46
N VAL A 119 7.54 3.64 -17.04
CA VAL A 119 7.17 2.38 -16.40
C VAL A 119 6.44 2.63 -15.08
N VAL A 120 6.98 3.50 -14.23
CA VAL A 120 6.33 3.91 -12.98
C VAL A 120 4.97 4.54 -13.26
N ALA A 121 4.86 5.43 -14.23
CA ALA A 121 3.58 6.04 -14.59
C ALA A 121 2.52 5.02 -15.02
N VAL A 122 2.91 3.98 -15.77
CA VAL A 122 2.01 2.88 -16.14
C VAL A 122 1.62 2.05 -14.92
N ALA A 123 2.56 1.73 -14.01
CA ALA A 123 2.26 1.01 -12.77
C ALA A 123 1.20 1.71 -11.91
N HIS A 124 1.24 3.05 -11.85
CA HIS A 124 0.28 3.86 -11.10
C HIS A 124 -1.04 4.12 -11.85
N ALA A 125 -1.14 3.76 -13.13
CA ALA A 125 -2.29 4.11 -13.96
C ALA A 125 -3.58 3.42 -13.46
N PRO A 126 -4.74 4.12 -13.43
CA PRO A 126 -6.02 3.50 -13.08
C PRO A 126 -6.46 2.38 -14.05
N GLY A 127 -6.01 2.42 -15.30
CA GLY A 127 -6.32 1.43 -16.33
C GLY A 127 -5.26 0.32 -16.47
N LEU A 128 -4.48 0.06 -15.42
CA LEU A 128 -3.50 -1.02 -15.40
C LEU A 128 -4.20 -2.38 -15.40
N THR A 129 -4.01 -3.15 -16.47
CA THR A 129 -4.47 -4.54 -16.58
C THR A 129 -3.40 -5.53 -16.11
N ASP A 130 -3.76 -6.78 -15.89
CA ASP A 130 -2.81 -7.83 -15.50
C ASP A 130 -1.70 -8.06 -16.56
N ASP A 131 -2.04 -8.03 -17.85
CA ASP A 131 -1.04 -8.14 -18.92
C ASP A 131 -0.09 -6.93 -18.97
N LEU A 132 -0.60 -5.71 -18.76
CA LEU A 132 0.27 -4.53 -18.63
C LEU A 132 1.17 -4.65 -17.39
N ALA A 133 0.65 -5.17 -16.28
CA ALA A 133 1.44 -5.42 -15.07
C ALA A 133 2.57 -6.43 -15.32
N ARG A 134 2.35 -7.49 -16.11
CA ARG A 134 3.41 -8.42 -16.53
C ARG A 134 4.53 -7.70 -17.28
N ARG A 135 4.18 -6.79 -18.20
CA ARG A 135 5.16 -6.02 -18.99
C ARG A 135 5.91 -5.02 -18.12
N VAL A 136 5.22 -4.31 -17.23
CA VAL A 136 5.82 -3.41 -16.23
C VAL A 136 6.80 -4.19 -15.36
N TRP A 137 6.36 -5.35 -14.85
CA TRP A 137 7.17 -6.22 -13.99
C TRP A 137 8.44 -6.71 -14.67
N TRP A 138 8.34 -7.14 -15.93
CA TRP A 138 9.51 -7.53 -16.72
C TRP A 138 10.50 -6.36 -16.92
N THR A 139 9.96 -5.14 -17.05
CA THR A 139 10.77 -3.94 -17.33
C THR A 139 11.52 -3.48 -16.08
N GLN A 140 10.84 -3.43 -14.92
CA GLN A 140 11.38 -2.89 -13.68
C GLN A 140 10.80 -3.62 -12.44
N PRO A 141 11.40 -4.75 -12.03
CA PRO A 141 10.90 -5.57 -10.92
C PRO A 141 11.40 -5.06 -9.55
N THR A 142 10.76 -4.01 -9.00
CA THR A 142 11.08 -3.47 -7.67
C THR A 142 9.95 -3.70 -6.67
N MET A 143 10.25 -3.69 -5.37
CA MET A 143 9.22 -3.81 -4.31
C MET A 143 8.18 -2.68 -4.38
N GLU A 144 8.60 -1.46 -4.72
CA GLU A 144 7.69 -0.32 -4.87
C GLU A 144 6.71 -0.53 -6.02
N ILE A 145 7.20 -0.95 -7.19
CA ILE A 145 6.35 -1.25 -8.35
C ILE A 145 5.43 -2.43 -8.05
N ALA A 146 5.93 -3.48 -7.40
CA ALA A 146 5.11 -4.63 -7.00
C ALA A 146 3.95 -4.21 -6.08
N ARG A 147 4.21 -3.41 -5.04
CA ARG A 147 3.15 -2.87 -4.16
C ARG A 147 2.14 -2.03 -4.93
N CYS A 148 2.63 -1.12 -5.77
CA CYS A 148 1.79 -0.24 -6.58
C CYS A 148 0.83 -1.03 -7.49
N MET A 149 1.35 -2.01 -8.22
CA MET A 149 0.53 -2.86 -9.09
C MET A 149 -0.42 -3.74 -8.28
N LEU A 150 0.02 -4.30 -7.16
CA LEU A 150 -0.81 -5.16 -6.31
C LEU A 150 -1.97 -4.41 -5.62
N ALA A 151 -1.89 -3.08 -5.51
CA ALA A 151 -3.01 -2.25 -5.05
C ALA A 151 -4.18 -2.20 -6.03
N ARG A 152 -4.01 -2.68 -7.28
CA ARG A 152 -5.08 -2.76 -8.28
C ARG A 152 -5.78 -4.10 -8.20
N ALA A 153 -7.11 -4.06 -7.99
CA ALA A 153 -7.93 -5.28 -7.90
C ALA A 153 -7.79 -6.19 -9.13
N GLU A 154 -7.72 -5.61 -10.34
CA GLU A 154 -7.56 -6.37 -11.59
C GLU A 154 -6.24 -7.17 -11.62
N VAL A 155 -5.15 -6.61 -11.09
CA VAL A 155 -3.85 -7.27 -11.00
C VAL A 155 -3.82 -8.26 -9.83
N ALA A 156 -4.33 -7.87 -8.66
CA ALA A 156 -4.35 -8.71 -7.47
C ALA A 156 -5.16 -10.01 -7.67
N GLN A 157 -6.24 -9.94 -8.45
CA GLN A 157 -7.09 -11.09 -8.79
C GLN A 157 -6.57 -11.86 -10.02
N GLY A 158 -5.65 -11.27 -10.78
CA GLY A 158 -5.05 -11.87 -11.97
C GLY A 158 -3.80 -12.72 -11.66
N PRO A 159 -3.24 -13.39 -12.69
CA PRO A 159 -2.00 -14.17 -12.59
C PRO A 159 -0.83 -13.42 -11.94
N MET A 160 -0.67 -12.12 -12.21
CA MET A 160 0.43 -11.35 -11.63
C MET A 160 0.29 -11.16 -10.13
N GLY A 161 -0.92 -11.17 -9.57
CA GLY A 161 -1.15 -11.01 -8.13
C GLY A 161 -0.26 -11.95 -7.30
N ARG A 162 -0.26 -13.24 -7.63
CA ARG A 162 0.56 -14.24 -6.93
C ARG A 162 2.07 -14.00 -7.13
N VAL A 163 2.49 -13.70 -8.35
CA VAL A 163 3.91 -13.44 -8.68
C VAL A 163 4.44 -12.26 -7.86
N LEU A 164 3.68 -11.17 -7.78
CA LEU A 164 4.07 -9.97 -7.04
C LEU A 164 4.03 -10.21 -5.53
N ALA A 165 3.03 -10.91 -5.02
CA ALA A 165 2.92 -11.24 -3.59
C ALA A 165 4.09 -12.13 -3.12
N ASP A 166 4.41 -13.18 -3.88
CA ASP A 166 5.53 -14.08 -3.53
C ASP A 166 6.86 -13.32 -3.53
N PHE A 167 7.11 -12.48 -4.56
CA PHE A 167 8.29 -11.62 -4.61
C PHE A 167 8.37 -10.69 -3.39
N LEU A 168 7.27 -10.00 -3.07
CA LEU A 168 7.22 -9.07 -1.94
C LEU A 168 7.50 -9.77 -0.62
N VAL A 169 6.92 -10.95 -0.39
CA VAL A 169 7.13 -11.73 0.84
C VAL A 169 8.57 -12.21 0.95
N GLU A 170 9.17 -12.68 -0.14
CA GLU A 170 10.56 -13.12 -0.19
C GLU A 170 11.54 -11.98 0.11
N HIS A 171 11.27 -10.78 -0.41
CA HIS A 171 12.16 -9.63 -0.30
C HIS A 171 11.88 -8.74 0.92
N MET A 172 10.76 -8.94 1.61
CA MET A 172 10.39 -8.20 2.82
C MET A 172 11.48 -8.15 3.90
N PRO A 173 12.31 -9.19 4.15
CA PRO A 173 13.42 -9.10 5.10
C PRO A 173 14.46 -8.00 4.80
N PHE A 174 14.52 -7.52 3.55
CA PHE A 174 15.40 -6.43 3.10
C PHE A 174 14.72 -5.07 3.10
N GLU A 175 13.43 -4.99 3.45
CA GLU A 175 12.68 -3.75 3.55
C GLU A 175 12.83 -3.12 4.95
N GLU A 176 13.45 -1.95 5.00
CA GLU A 176 13.70 -1.21 6.24
C GLU A 176 12.50 -0.35 6.66
N SER A 177 11.66 0.07 5.70
CA SER A 177 10.54 0.95 5.97
C SER A 177 9.39 0.19 6.63
N ALA A 178 9.05 0.58 7.87
CA ALA A 178 7.89 0.04 8.58
C ALA A 178 6.57 0.31 7.84
N ASP A 179 6.47 1.46 7.16
CA ASP A 179 5.29 1.83 6.37
C ASP A 179 5.16 0.94 5.12
N ALA A 180 6.28 0.65 4.46
CA ALA A 180 6.30 -0.24 3.29
C ALA A 180 6.05 -1.70 3.66
N ASN A 181 6.55 -2.15 4.82
CA ASN A 181 6.24 -3.47 5.37
C ASN A 181 4.74 -3.58 5.69
N LEU A 182 4.16 -2.60 6.39
CA LEU A 182 2.72 -2.55 6.66
C LEU A 182 1.91 -2.62 5.37
N GLU A 183 2.24 -1.81 4.38
CA GLU A 183 1.55 -1.78 3.09
C GLU A 183 1.62 -3.12 2.36
N THR A 184 2.80 -3.76 2.35
CA THR A 184 2.98 -5.09 1.78
C THR A 184 2.06 -6.12 2.45
N ILE A 185 2.00 -6.12 3.78
CA ILE A 185 1.18 -7.07 4.55
C ILE A 185 -0.31 -6.84 4.27
N ARG A 186 -0.76 -5.58 4.25
CA ARG A 186 -2.14 -5.22 3.90
C ARG A 186 -2.51 -5.72 2.51
N LEU A 187 -1.69 -5.44 1.50
CA LEU A 187 -1.96 -5.86 0.12
C LEU A 187 -2.05 -7.37 -0.01
N VAL A 188 -1.08 -8.10 0.55
CA VAL A 188 -1.02 -9.57 0.46
C VAL A 188 -2.18 -10.23 1.21
N LEU A 189 -2.53 -9.76 2.41
CA LEU A 189 -3.64 -10.32 3.20
C LEU A 189 -5.00 -9.91 2.64
N GLY A 190 -5.16 -8.65 2.26
CA GLY A 190 -6.39 -8.09 1.70
C GLY A 190 -6.78 -8.75 0.39
N ALA A 191 -5.80 -9.03 -0.48
CA ALA A 191 -6.00 -9.78 -1.71
C ALA A 191 -6.16 -11.30 -1.50
N GLY A 192 -5.96 -11.81 -0.29
CA GLY A 192 -6.05 -13.26 -0.01
C GLY A 192 -4.91 -14.08 -0.62
N LEU A 193 -3.75 -13.47 -0.87
CA LEU A 193 -2.62 -14.09 -1.57
C LEU A 193 -1.62 -14.78 -0.62
N ALA A 194 -1.71 -14.55 0.69
CA ALA A 194 -0.91 -15.29 1.67
C ALA A 194 -1.56 -16.62 2.06
N ASP A 195 -0.84 -17.71 1.81
CA ASP A 195 -1.20 -19.04 2.33
C ASP A 195 -0.99 -19.15 3.85
N ALA A 196 -1.36 -20.29 4.44
CA ALA A 196 -1.28 -20.48 5.89
C ALA A 196 0.17 -20.38 6.43
N ALA A 197 1.17 -20.84 5.67
CA ALA A 197 2.56 -20.78 6.09
C ALA A 197 3.09 -19.34 6.05
N THR A 198 2.78 -18.60 4.98
CA THR A 198 3.08 -17.17 4.87
C THR A 198 2.40 -16.38 6.00
N ARG A 199 1.12 -16.66 6.28
CA ARG A 199 0.38 -16.02 7.38
C ARG A 199 1.05 -16.26 8.73
N ALA A 200 1.38 -17.51 9.05
CA ALA A 200 2.06 -17.85 10.30
C ALA A 200 3.43 -17.16 10.42
N MET A 201 4.21 -17.13 9.34
CA MET A 201 5.50 -16.45 9.29
C MET A 201 5.37 -14.95 9.53
N LEU A 202 4.46 -14.27 8.80
CA LEU A 202 4.23 -12.83 8.96
C LEU A 202 3.70 -12.48 10.36
N TRP A 203 2.77 -13.27 10.90
CA TRP A 203 2.26 -13.08 12.25
C TRP A 203 3.35 -13.17 13.31
N SER A 204 4.23 -14.17 13.21
CA SER A 204 5.34 -14.35 14.17
C SER A 204 6.30 -13.17 14.24
N LYS A 205 6.49 -12.44 13.12
CA LYS A 205 7.32 -11.23 13.07
C LYS A 205 6.73 -10.08 13.88
N GLY A 206 5.40 -10.05 14.07
CA GLY A 206 4.69 -9.04 14.86
C GLY A 206 5.20 -8.91 16.29
N GLN A 207 5.68 -10.00 16.89
CA GLN A 207 6.26 -9.99 18.24
C GLN A 207 7.45 -9.02 18.37
N ARG A 208 8.23 -8.87 17.29
CA ARG A 208 9.37 -7.95 17.21
C ARG A 208 9.02 -6.65 16.54
N GLN A 209 8.13 -6.69 15.55
CA GLN A 209 7.73 -5.58 14.70
C GLN A 209 6.20 -5.42 14.73
N PRO A 210 5.61 -4.79 15.76
CA PRO A 210 4.16 -4.83 16.00
C PRO A 210 3.27 -4.26 14.88
N HIS A 211 3.83 -3.44 13.97
CA HIS A 211 3.11 -2.97 12.79
C HIS A 211 2.72 -4.11 11.83
N TYR A 212 3.36 -5.28 11.93
CA TYR A 212 2.98 -6.46 11.16
C TYR A 212 1.58 -6.97 11.51
N TYR A 213 1.10 -6.74 12.74
CA TYR A 213 -0.23 -7.16 13.14
C TYR A 213 -1.33 -6.38 12.43
N ILE A 214 -1.09 -5.12 12.05
CA ILE A 214 -2.16 -4.21 11.61
C ILE A 214 -2.89 -4.75 10.37
N GLY A 215 -2.17 -5.28 9.38
CA GLY A 215 -2.82 -5.88 8.20
C GLY A 215 -3.66 -7.13 8.53
N PHE A 216 -3.31 -7.89 9.57
CA PHE A 216 -4.12 -8.98 10.07
C PHE A 216 -5.36 -8.48 10.82
N LEU A 217 -5.18 -7.48 11.69
CA LEU A 217 -6.28 -6.84 12.41
C LEU A 217 -7.31 -6.23 11.45
N GLU A 218 -6.87 -5.71 10.30
CA GLU A 218 -7.76 -5.14 9.31
C GLU A 218 -8.50 -6.19 8.47
N HIS A 219 -7.78 -7.19 7.93
CA HIS A 219 -8.37 -8.08 6.93
C HIS A 219 -8.79 -9.45 7.46
N ARG A 220 -8.28 -9.87 8.64
CA ARG A 220 -8.40 -11.22 9.20
C ARG A 220 -8.75 -11.21 10.69
N ALA A 221 -9.44 -10.18 11.19
CA ALA A 221 -9.74 -10.01 12.61
C ALA A 221 -10.43 -11.23 13.28
N ASP A 222 -11.22 -11.99 12.50
CA ASP A 222 -11.96 -13.18 12.96
C ASP A 222 -11.27 -14.52 12.62
N ASP A 223 -10.11 -14.48 11.94
CA ASP A 223 -9.30 -15.63 11.54
C ASP A 223 -7.82 -15.40 11.92
N LEU A 224 -7.61 -14.91 13.14
CA LEU A 224 -6.27 -14.69 13.70
C LEU A 224 -5.70 -16.00 14.28
N PRO A 225 -4.37 -16.15 14.35
CA PRO A 225 -3.74 -17.20 15.14
C PRO A 225 -4.22 -17.11 16.59
N GLN A 226 -4.85 -18.15 17.11
CA GLN A 226 -5.54 -18.16 18.42
C GLN A 226 -4.53 -18.20 19.60
N ASP A 227 -3.61 -17.24 19.63
CA ASP A 227 -2.54 -17.08 20.61
C ASP A 227 -3.03 -16.63 21.99
N ALA A 228 -4.29 -16.21 22.10
CA ALA A 228 -4.98 -15.93 23.35
C ALA A 228 -6.24 -16.80 23.46
N PRO A 229 -6.50 -17.43 24.62
CA PRO A 229 -7.72 -18.21 24.81
C PRO A 229 -8.94 -17.30 24.82
N ALA A 230 -10.10 -17.87 24.46
CA ALA A 230 -11.36 -17.20 24.70
C ALA A 230 -11.56 -16.96 26.21
N ARG A 231 -12.26 -15.89 26.55
CA ARG A 231 -12.73 -15.65 27.92
C ARG A 231 -13.82 -16.66 28.28
N ASP A 232 -13.83 -17.15 29.53
CA ASP A 232 -14.78 -18.17 29.99
C ASP A 232 -16.23 -17.72 29.77
N GLU A 233 -16.50 -16.43 29.90
CA GLU A 233 -17.83 -15.86 29.75
C GLU A 233 -18.30 -15.80 28.28
N HIS A 234 -17.44 -16.08 27.29
CA HIS A 234 -17.77 -16.09 25.86
C HIS A 234 -18.94 -17.05 25.54
N ALA A 235 -19.03 -18.16 26.26
CA ALA A 235 -20.04 -19.20 26.05
C ALA A 235 -21.31 -19.02 26.91
N THR A 236 -21.52 -17.84 27.50
CA THR A 236 -22.69 -17.60 28.37
C THR A 236 -24.01 -17.68 27.56
N PRO A 237 -25.00 -18.51 27.96
CA PRO A 237 -26.24 -18.67 27.20
C PRO A 237 -27.01 -17.37 26.95
N ALA A 238 -27.05 -16.47 27.94
CA ALA A 238 -27.74 -15.18 27.81
C ALA A 238 -27.07 -14.28 26.74
N LEU A 239 -25.74 -14.30 26.64
CA LEU A 239 -25.01 -13.56 25.62
C LEU A 239 -25.30 -14.13 24.22
N GLN A 240 -25.30 -15.46 24.10
CA GLN A 240 -25.61 -16.15 22.85
C GLN A 240 -27.04 -15.89 22.39
N ALA A 241 -28.01 -15.90 23.31
CA ALA A 241 -29.41 -15.60 23.00
C ALA A 241 -29.57 -14.18 22.46
N LEU A 242 -29.02 -13.18 23.14
CA LEU A 242 -29.07 -11.77 22.68
C LEU A 242 -28.36 -11.58 21.34
N ALA A 243 -27.22 -12.25 21.11
CA ALA A 243 -26.52 -12.19 19.84
C ALA A 243 -27.35 -12.83 18.71
N ALA A 244 -28.02 -13.95 18.97
CA ALA A 244 -28.93 -14.61 18.01
C ALA A 244 -30.17 -13.75 17.68
N GLU A 245 -30.63 -12.93 18.62
CA GLU A 245 -31.68 -11.92 18.42
C GLU A 245 -31.21 -10.69 17.62
N GLY A 246 -29.94 -10.65 17.23
CA GLY A 246 -29.39 -9.55 16.43
C GLY A 246 -28.96 -8.33 17.23
N ASN A 247 -28.78 -8.45 18.56
CA ASN A 247 -28.28 -7.34 19.37
C ASN A 247 -26.81 -7.03 19.01
N PRO A 248 -26.49 -5.85 18.45
CA PRO A 248 -25.14 -5.54 17.97
C PRO A 248 -24.11 -5.48 19.10
N PHE A 249 -24.51 -5.07 20.31
CA PHE A 249 -23.62 -5.07 21.48
C PHE A 249 -23.30 -6.49 21.94
N ALA A 250 -24.28 -7.39 21.93
CA ALA A 250 -24.07 -8.79 22.29
C ALA A 250 -23.19 -9.51 21.26
N ILE A 251 -23.40 -9.24 19.95
CA ILE A 251 -22.58 -9.79 18.87
C ILE A 251 -21.13 -9.32 19.02
N LEU A 252 -20.91 -8.02 19.18
CA LEU A 252 -19.56 -7.46 19.31
C LEU A 252 -18.88 -7.91 20.60
N LEU A 253 -19.61 -7.97 21.72
CA LEU A 253 -19.07 -8.50 22.97
C LEU A 253 -18.68 -9.96 22.80
N SER A 254 -19.53 -10.80 22.22
CA SER A 254 -19.20 -12.20 21.92
C SER A 254 -17.94 -12.29 21.07
N ARG A 255 -17.82 -11.46 20.02
CA ARG A 255 -16.63 -11.36 19.17
C ARG A 255 -15.38 -11.03 19.99
N CYS A 256 -15.42 -10.02 20.85
CA CYS A 256 -14.32 -9.62 21.74
C CYS A 256 -13.92 -10.73 22.74
N LEU A 257 -14.88 -11.49 23.26
CA LEU A 257 -14.62 -12.57 24.21
C LEU A 257 -14.09 -13.85 23.57
N SER A 258 -14.23 -14.01 22.25
CA SER A 258 -13.71 -15.17 21.50
C SER A 258 -12.18 -15.25 21.52
N ALA A 259 -11.61 -16.40 21.19
CA ALA A 259 -10.16 -16.54 21.07
C ALA A 259 -9.56 -15.58 20.03
N SER A 260 -10.21 -15.42 18.87
CA SER A 260 -9.76 -14.45 17.86
C SER A 260 -9.87 -13.01 18.36
N GLY A 261 -10.94 -12.66 19.07
CA GLY A 261 -11.11 -11.34 19.67
C GLY A 261 -10.08 -11.03 20.75
N GLN A 262 -9.75 -12.01 21.60
CA GLN A 262 -8.69 -11.85 22.60
C GLN A 262 -7.31 -11.71 21.94
N THR A 263 -7.04 -12.45 20.86
CA THR A 263 -5.83 -12.26 20.05
C THR A 263 -5.82 -10.86 19.42
N PHE A 264 -6.94 -10.39 18.85
CA PHE A 264 -7.08 -9.06 18.26
C PHE A 264 -6.70 -7.99 19.28
N LEU A 265 -7.31 -8.03 20.47
CA LEU A 265 -7.10 -7.06 21.54
C LEU A 265 -5.64 -7.06 22.02
N LYS A 266 -5.05 -8.24 22.20
CA LYS A 266 -3.63 -8.39 22.57
C LYS A 266 -2.71 -7.76 21.51
N ALA A 267 -2.89 -8.11 20.24
CA ALA A 267 -2.06 -7.62 19.14
C ALA A 267 -2.24 -6.10 18.91
N ALA A 268 -3.46 -5.58 19.06
CA ALA A 268 -3.73 -4.15 19.03
C ALA A 268 -3.00 -3.41 20.18
N GLY A 269 -3.02 -3.96 21.39
CA GLY A 269 -2.26 -3.43 22.53
C GLY A 269 -0.75 -3.44 22.31
N GLU A 270 -0.21 -4.54 21.76
CA GLU A 270 1.22 -4.63 21.39
C GLU A 270 1.62 -3.59 20.34
N ALA A 271 0.77 -3.37 19.33
CA ALA A 271 0.98 -2.36 18.30
C ALA A 271 0.92 -0.92 18.85
N LEU A 272 -0.04 -0.65 19.75
CA LEU A 272 -0.19 0.65 20.42
C LEU A 272 1.00 0.98 21.34
N ALA A 273 1.60 -0.02 21.99
CA ALA A 273 2.72 0.21 22.90
C ALA A 273 3.99 0.69 22.16
N LYS A 274 4.16 0.30 20.89
CA LYS A 274 5.38 0.56 20.12
C LYS A 274 5.11 0.92 18.65
N PRO A 275 4.32 1.96 18.35
CA PRO A 275 4.14 2.43 16.98
C PRO A 275 5.46 2.95 16.42
N ALA A 276 5.78 2.59 15.17
CA ALA A 276 7.05 2.94 14.55
C ALA A 276 7.02 4.32 13.87
N THR A 277 5.90 4.68 13.24
CA THR A 277 5.72 5.91 12.43
C THR A 277 4.38 6.58 12.73
N HIS A 278 4.17 7.78 12.21
CA HIS A 278 2.89 8.51 12.30
C HIS A 278 1.78 7.78 11.54
N ARG A 279 2.09 7.33 10.30
CA ARG A 279 1.16 6.55 9.46
C ARG A 279 0.65 5.32 10.21
N ILE A 280 1.54 4.57 10.86
CA ILE A 280 1.17 3.39 11.65
C ILE A 280 0.20 3.71 12.78
N VAL A 281 0.31 4.88 13.42
CA VAL A 281 -0.63 5.29 14.48
C VAL A 281 -2.02 5.55 13.90
N TYR A 282 -2.08 6.33 12.82
CA TYR A 282 -3.35 6.63 12.14
C TYR A 282 -4.02 5.35 11.63
N ASP A 283 -3.26 4.49 10.94
CA ASP A 283 -3.74 3.21 10.43
C ASP A 283 -4.27 2.30 11.55
N LEU A 284 -3.54 2.21 12.66
CA LEU A 284 -3.96 1.39 13.81
C LEU A 284 -5.23 1.93 14.47
N PHE A 285 -5.38 3.25 14.58
CA PHE A 285 -6.57 3.88 15.15
C PHE A 285 -7.81 3.60 14.30
N ASP A 286 -7.69 3.73 12.97
CA ASP A 286 -8.79 3.43 12.06
C ASP A 286 -9.14 1.94 12.05
N VAL A 287 -8.14 1.04 12.11
CA VAL A 287 -8.39 -0.42 12.19
C VAL A 287 -9.09 -0.82 13.48
N ILE A 288 -8.66 -0.27 14.62
CA ILE A 288 -9.35 -0.50 15.90
C ILE A 288 -10.77 0.06 15.82
N GLY A 289 -10.93 1.32 15.40
CA GLY A 289 -12.24 1.96 15.28
C GLY A 289 -13.21 1.18 14.38
N ALA A 290 -12.73 0.67 13.25
CA ALA A 290 -13.50 -0.15 12.32
C ALA A 290 -13.94 -1.49 12.95
N TYR A 291 -13.11 -2.11 13.79
CA TYR A 291 -13.49 -3.34 14.49
C TYR A 291 -14.69 -3.14 15.43
N PHE A 292 -14.81 -1.95 16.04
CA PHE A 292 -15.91 -1.59 16.95
C PHE A 292 -17.03 -0.76 16.29
N GLU A 293 -16.96 -0.51 14.98
CA GLU A 293 -17.94 0.29 14.23
C GLU A 293 -19.41 -0.11 14.43
N PRO A 294 -19.78 -1.40 14.57
CA PRO A 294 -21.19 -1.80 14.67
C PRO A 294 -21.96 -1.21 15.86
N VAL A 295 -21.25 -0.75 16.91
CA VAL A 295 -21.86 -0.12 18.09
C VAL A 295 -21.61 1.38 18.16
N ARG A 296 -21.01 1.98 17.13
CA ARG A 296 -20.68 3.40 17.08
C ARG A 296 -21.94 4.26 17.26
N PRO A 297 -21.98 5.19 18.24
CA PRO A 297 -23.11 6.12 18.37
C PRO A 297 -23.22 7.00 17.12
N ARG A 298 -24.39 7.00 16.46
CA ARG A 298 -24.59 7.66 15.15
C ARG A 298 -24.32 9.17 15.13
N HIS A 299 -24.43 9.84 16.27
CA HIS A 299 -24.27 11.29 16.39
C HIS A 299 -23.03 11.70 17.21
N ALA A 300 -22.11 10.77 17.44
CA ALA A 300 -20.88 11.07 18.17
C ALA A 300 -19.72 11.29 17.18
N ALA A 301 -19.47 12.55 16.86
CA ALA A 301 -18.14 12.96 16.43
C ALA A 301 -17.31 13.27 17.69
N ALA A 302 -16.17 12.61 17.84
CA ALA A 302 -15.20 12.90 18.88
C ALA A 302 -13.85 13.15 18.23
N LYS A 303 -13.25 14.31 18.53
CA LYS A 303 -12.01 14.79 17.90
C LYS A 303 -10.76 14.45 18.73
N ASP A 304 -10.96 14.00 19.96
CA ASP A 304 -9.92 13.65 20.91
C ASP A 304 -10.45 12.63 21.91
N VAL A 305 -9.54 12.06 22.70
CA VAL A 305 -9.83 11.01 23.67
C VAL A 305 -10.77 11.46 24.81
N ASP A 306 -10.75 12.74 25.18
CA ASP A 306 -11.63 13.28 26.22
C ASP A 306 -13.08 13.37 25.72
N ALA A 307 -13.27 13.84 24.48
CA ALA A 307 -14.56 13.84 23.81
C ALA A 307 -15.08 12.42 23.57
N MET A 308 -14.19 11.46 23.28
CA MET A 308 -14.56 10.04 23.18
C MET A 308 -15.06 9.48 24.52
N ALA A 309 -14.34 9.76 25.61
CA ALA A 309 -14.74 9.32 26.96
C ALA A 309 -16.10 9.90 27.36
N ALA A 310 -16.29 11.21 27.17
CA ALA A 310 -17.57 11.86 27.44
C ALA A 310 -18.72 11.31 26.58
N ALA A 311 -18.43 10.94 25.33
CA ALA A 311 -19.42 10.37 24.43
C ALA A 311 -19.79 8.92 24.80
N ALA A 312 -18.83 8.11 25.25
CA ALA A 312 -19.05 6.74 25.66
C ALA A 312 -19.89 6.61 26.94
N GLU A 313 -19.75 7.57 27.86
CA GLU A 313 -20.59 7.62 29.08
C GLU A 313 -21.99 8.20 28.83
N SER A 314 -22.15 8.98 27.76
CA SER A 314 -23.42 9.64 27.46
C SER A 314 -24.37 8.70 26.73
N SER A 315 -25.24 8.01 27.46
CA SER A 315 -26.36 7.26 26.85
C SER A 315 -27.20 8.16 25.92
N GLY A 316 -27.21 9.48 26.14
CA GLY A 316 -27.90 10.47 25.30
C GLY A 316 -27.44 10.52 23.84
N ARG A 317 -26.29 9.92 23.49
CA ARG A 317 -25.79 9.84 22.10
C ARG A 317 -26.19 8.56 21.36
N LEU A 318 -26.70 7.56 22.07
CA LEU A 318 -27.31 6.38 21.47
C LEU A 318 -28.72 6.73 20.98
N ASP A 319 -29.05 6.30 19.76
CA ASP A 319 -30.43 6.34 19.31
C ASP A 319 -31.31 5.36 20.11
N GLU A 320 -32.63 5.42 19.92
CA GLU A 320 -33.58 4.62 20.69
C GLU A 320 -33.34 3.11 20.54
N ALA A 321 -32.98 2.65 19.34
CA ALA A 321 -32.70 1.24 19.07
C ALA A 321 -31.39 0.80 19.73
N GLN A 322 -30.31 1.58 19.58
CA GLN A 322 -29.03 1.32 20.23
C GLN A 322 -29.16 1.29 21.75
N ARG A 323 -29.94 2.22 22.33
CA ARG A 323 -30.21 2.26 23.76
C ARG A 323 -30.97 1.02 24.22
N GLY A 324 -32.03 0.63 23.52
CA GLY A 324 -32.77 -0.59 23.82
C GLY A 324 -31.90 -1.85 23.81
N HIS A 325 -31.00 -1.96 22.84
CA HIS A 325 -30.03 -3.07 22.78
C HIS A 325 -29.00 -3.05 23.91
N ALA A 326 -28.45 -1.87 24.24
CA ALA A 326 -27.52 -1.73 25.36
C ALA A 326 -28.19 -2.05 26.71
N ASP A 327 -29.41 -1.53 26.93
CA ASP A 327 -30.18 -1.78 28.15
C ASP A 327 -30.55 -3.26 28.29
N ALA A 328 -30.93 -3.92 27.20
CA ALA A 328 -31.20 -5.37 27.21
C ALA A 328 -29.97 -6.19 27.59
N LEU A 329 -28.78 -5.82 27.07
CA LEU A 329 -27.54 -6.49 27.43
C LEU A 329 -27.20 -6.29 28.91
N LEU A 330 -27.30 -5.06 29.43
CA LEU A 330 -26.99 -4.75 30.83
C LEU A 330 -28.02 -5.30 31.82
N ALA A 331 -29.28 -5.46 31.40
CA ALA A 331 -30.29 -6.12 32.21
C ALA A 331 -30.01 -7.63 32.37
N ALA A 332 -29.55 -8.29 31.29
CA ALA A 332 -29.23 -9.71 31.31
C ALA A 332 -27.85 -10.01 31.92
N LEU A 333 -26.88 -9.14 31.69
CA LEU A 333 -25.46 -9.33 32.02
C LEU A 333 -24.85 -8.03 32.59
N PRO A 334 -25.28 -7.58 33.78
CA PRO A 334 -24.86 -6.30 34.36
C PRO A 334 -23.35 -6.19 34.61
N GLN A 335 -22.65 -7.32 34.77
CA GLN A 335 -21.20 -7.37 34.95
C GLN A 335 -20.43 -6.81 33.76
N PHE A 336 -21.00 -6.79 32.54
CA PHE A 336 -20.34 -6.27 31.33
C PHE A 336 -20.54 -4.78 31.10
N ALA A 337 -21.01 -4.02 32.10
CA ALA A 337 -21.07 -2.56 32.00
C ALA A 337 -19.71 -1.91 31.65
N PRO A 338 -18.56 -2.35 32.21
CA PRO A 338 -17.25 -1.82 31.82
C PRO A 338 -16.91 -2.13 30.35
N GLU A 339 -17.13 -3.37 29.91
CA GLU A 339 -16.87 -3.79 28.53
C GLU A 339 -17.75 -3.06 27.52
N LEU A 340 -19.03 -2.81 27.85
CA LEU A 340 -19.92 -2.03 27.00
C LEU A 340 -19.38 -0.61 26.79
N ARG A 341 -18.95 0.06 27.86
CA ARG A 341 -18.32 1.40 27.77
C ARG A 341 -17.04 1.35 26.95
N ALA A 342 -16.21 0.31 27.12
CA ALA A 342 -15.00 0.14 26.34
C ALA A 342 -15.27 -0.06 24.84
N MET A 343 -16.27 -0.87 24.48
CA MET A 343 -16.68 -1.02 23.08
C MET A 343 -17.17 0.31 22.50
N LEU A 344 -17.98 1.07 23.23
CA LEU A 344 -18.43 2.39 22.81
C LEU A 344 -17.27 3.37 22.64
N PHE A 345 -16.34 3.44 23.60
CA PHE A 345 -15.16 4.30 23.51
C PHE A 345 -14.32 3.97 22.28
N LEU A 346 -13.97 2.69 22.09
CA LEU A 346 -13.13 2.25 20.98
C LEU A 346 -13.85 2.39 19.63
N SER A 347 -15.18 2.29 19.58
CA SER A 347 -15.96 2.53 18.36
C SER A 347 -15.78 3.96 17.83
N LEU A 348 -15.51 4.93 18.70
CA LEU A 348 -15.31 6.34 18.33
C LEU A 348 -13.90 6.64 17.84
N LEU A 349 -12.98 5.67 17.95
CA LEU A 349 -11.60 5.86 17.55
C LEU A 349 -11.51 6.05 16.03
N THR A 350 -10.78 7.09 15.66
CA THR A 350 -10.43 7.43 14.27
C THR A 350 -9.02 8.05 14.31
N GLN A 351 -8.38 8.17 13.15
CA GLN A 351 -7.10 8.85 13.01
C GLN A 351 -7.08 10.26 13.64
N ASP A 352 -8.20 11.00 13.61
CA ASP A 352 -8.35 12.34 14.19
C ASP A 352 -7.95 12.40 15.67
N ALA A 353 -8.09 11.30 16.43
CA ALA A 353 -7.72 11.25 17.84
C ALA A 353 -6.22 11.49 18.09
N ALA A 354 -5.37 11.27 17.08
CA ALA A 354 -3.93 11.52 17.15
C ALA A 354 -3.53 12.93 16.69
N ASP A 355 -4.39 13.63 15.93
CA ASP A 355 -4.09 14.94 15.33
C ASP A 355 -3.63 16.01 16.33
N PRO A 356 -4.23 16.17 17.53
CA PRO A 356 -3.80 17.16 18.49
C PRO A 356 -2.32 17.05 18.90
N VAL A 357 -1.75 15.85 18.74
CA VAL A 357 -0.35 15.54 19.04
C VAL A 357 0.49 15.51 17.76
N LEU A 358 0.10 14.71 16.77
CA LEU A 358 0.95 14.36 15.62
C LEU A 358 1.09 15.49 14.61
N THR A 359 0.08 16.34 14.43
CA THR A 359 0.19 17.51 13.55
C THR A 359 1.19 18.56 14.06
N ARG A 360 1.55 18.50 15.35
CA ARG A 360 2.43 19.46 16.03
C ARG A 360 3.85 18.93 16.24
N THR A 361 4.19 17.77 15.67
CA THR A 361 5.52 17.17 15.86
C THR A 361 5.94 16.36 14.66
N THR A 362 7.24 16.28 14.40
CA THR A 362 7.83 15.32 13.45
C THR A 362 8.59 14.21 14.19
N ALA A 363 8.39 14.11 15.51
CA ALA A 363 9.10 13.13 16.34
C ALA A 363 8.74 11.71 15.92
N VAL A 364 9.74 10.83 15.95
CA VAL A 364 9.61 9.39 15.74
C VAL A 364 10.13 8.61 16.95
N GLY A 365 9.84 7.31 17.02
CA GLY A 365 10.39 6.41 18.03
C GLY A 365 10.01 6.79 19.49
N PRO A 366 10.95 6.72 20.46
CA PRO A 366 10.66 6.97 21.88
C PRO A 366 10.03 8.33 22.18
N LEU A 367 10.45 9.39 21.49
CA LEU A 367 9.92 10.74 21.72
C LEU A 367 8.46 10.86 21.24
N MET A 368 8.14 10.24 20.10
CA MET A 368 6.77 10.16 19.59
C MET A 368 5.86 9.44 20.60
N ARG A 369 6.31 8.28 21.11
CA ARG A 369 5.55 7.51 22.11
C ARG A 369 5.27 8.30 23.37
N ARG A 370 6.26 9.00 23.92
CA ARG A 370 6.07 9.88 25.09
C ARG A 370 5.05 11.00 24.84
N LYS A 371 5.00 11.55 23.61
CA LYS A 371 4.02 12.58 23.24
C LYS A 371 2.62 12.01 23.04
N LEU A 372 2.51 10.78 22.54
CA LEU A 372 1.25 10.07 22.32
C LEU A 372 0.68 9.42 23.58
N GLU A 373 1.46 9.28 24.66
CA GLU A 373 1.02 8.65 25.91
C GLU A 373 -0.36 9.12 26.41
N PRO A 374 -0.69 10.44 26.40
CA PRO A 374 -2.01 10.90 26.84
C PRO A 374 -3.17 10.40 25.97
N VAL A 375 -2.89 10.04 24.72
CA VAL A 375 -3.86 9.50 23.75
C VAL A 375 -3.89 7.97 23.82
N ILE A 376 -2.72 7.32 23.88
CA ILE A 376 -2.59 5.86 23.86
C ILE A 376 -3.04 5.24 25.19
N ALA A 377 -2.73 5.84 26.34
CA ALA A 377 -3.04 5.24 27.64
C ALA A 377 -4.55 5.01 27.85
N PRO A 378 -5.46 5.96 27.54
CA PRO A 378 -6.90 5.71 27.59
C PRO A 378 -7.36 4.58 26.65
N ILE A 379 -6.80 4.50 25.43
CA ILE A 379 -7.14 3.45 24.46
C ILE A 379 -6.70 2.08 24.98
N ALA A 380 -5.45 1.99 25.47
CA ALA A 380 -4.90 0.77 26.05
C ALA A 380 -5.69 0.29 27.26
N ALA A 381 -6.14 1.20 28.13
CA ALA A 381 -6.97 0.85 29.28
C ALA A 381 -8.30 0.18 28.88
N HIS A 382 -8.98 0.69 27.85
CA HIS A 382 -10.22 0.08 27.35
C HIS A 382 -9.97 -1.28 26.68
N ILE A 383 -8.83 -1.46 26.01
CA ILE A 383 -8.41 -2.78 25.49
C ILE A 383 -8.20 -3.76 26.65
N GLU A 384 -7.53 -3.36 27.72
CA GLU A 384 -7.29 -4.23 28.88
C GLU A 384 -8.59 -4.60 29.63
N ILE A 385 -9.57 -3.70 29.69
CA ILE A 385 -10.92 -4.01 30.20
C ILE A 385 -11.53 -5.16 29.40
N LEU A 386 -11.51 -5.09 28.06
CA LEU A 386 -12.06 -6.13 27.20
C LEU A 386 -11.27 -7.45 27.29
N ARG A 387 -9.98 -7.38 27.63
CA ARG A 387 -9.13 -8.54 27.93
C ARG A 387 -9.36 -9.16 29.30
N GLY A 388 -10.21 -8.57 30.14
CA GLY A 388 -10.60 -9.11 31.45
C GLY A 388 -9.75 -8.63 32.62
N ALA A 389 -8.88 -7.63 32.45
CA ALA A 389 -8.01 -7.12 33.53
C ALA A 389 -8.77 -6.48 34.71
N GLY A 390 -10.08 -6.25 34.60
CA GLY A 390 -10.97 -5.74 35.65
C GLY A 390 -11.77 -6.79 36.43
N HIS A 391 -11.63 -8.08 36.11
CA HIS A 391 -12.39 -9.19 36.73
C HIS A 391 -11.51 -10.08 37.64
N ALA A 392 -10.27 -9.68 37.91
CA ALA A 392 -9.30 -10.40 38.74
C ALA A 392 -9.36 -10.02 40.23
#